data_AF-L5N9F0-F1
#
_entry.id   AF-L5N9F0-F1
#
_cell.length_a   1.000
_cell.length_b   1.000
_cell.length_c   1.000
_cell.angle_alpha   90.00
_cell.angle_beta   90.00
_cell.angle_gamma   90.00
#
_symmetry.space_group_name_H-M   'P 1'
#
loop_
_entity.id
_entity.type
_entity.pdbx_description
1 polymer ?
#
loop_
_entity_poly.entity_id
_entity_poly.type
_entity_poly.pdbx_seq_one_letter_code
_entity_poly.pdbx_strand_id
1 'polypeptide(L)'
;DPTGQASLSNPSSARPTFNAPDSVSGDTDVTVELTVTDDDGATSRRTTTVTVTDTDGTPSPSVSMRVDDLTDIQTNNPDFVVSYDIGDTNASFERVEVRADSTEGSASGFAQQSTSRGSVRFQPGYGVRQTFEVTIDVIYDGPNGEYVESSRTVTDVADARNRNGNADLSLGSSASIDAFDVEDRTNTRRNEVWYRADYDVSSGDFNRVELVALNLNGNGATTTTQRTDRSRNNVDIIERRDGAQTDYRVGILVYDDTGAVVDIQTVDDVADGNGP
;
A
#
# COMPACT_ATOMS: atom_id res chain seq x y z
N ASP A 1 2.95 -43.05 -3.87
CA ASP A 1 2.13 -41.84 -3.94
C ASP A 1 0.98 -41.97 -2.94
N PRO A 2 1.01 -41.25 -1.82
CA PRO A 2 -0.08 -41.22 -0.84
C PRO A 2 -1.29 -40.37 -1.30
N THR A 3 -1.16 -39.55 -2.34
CA THR A 3 -2.25 -38.71 -2.87
C THR A 3 -3.18 -39.49 -3.81
N GLY A 4 -2.69 -40.58 -4.39
CA GLY A 4 -3.43 -41.42 -5.35
C GLY A 4 -3.65 -40.77 -6.73
N GLN A 5 -3.12 -39.57 -6.95
CA GLN A 5 -3.30 -38.78 -8.17
C GLN A 5 -1.99 -38.18 -8.71
N ALA A 6 -0.90 -38.16 -7.93
CA ALA A 6 0.38 -37.64 -8.40
C ALA A 6 0.95 -38.56 -9.50
N SER A 7 1.58 -37.96 -10.52
CA SER A 7 2.13 -38.72 -11.65
C SER A 7 3.45 -38.15 -12.17
N LEU A 8 4.16 -38.95 -12.97
CA LEU A 8 5.35 -38.52 -13.70
C LEU A 8 5.07 -38.53 -15.21
N SER A 9 5.34 -37.42 -15.88
CA SER A 9 5.42 -37.36 -17.34
C SER A 9 6.83 -37.76 -17.79
N ASN A 10 6.91 -38.63 -18.82
CA ASN A 10 8.16 -39.18 -19.34
C ASN A 10 9.06 -39.82 -18.24
N PRO A 11 8.56 -40.81 -17.47
CA PRO A 11 9.25 -41.34 -16.29
C PRO A 11 10.60 -42.03 -16.60
N SER A 12 10.85 -42.41 -17.85
CA SER A 12 12.12 -42.99 -18.31
C SER A 12 13.12 -41.95 -18.86
N SER A 13 12.73 -40.68 -18.93
CA SER A 13 13.63 -39.58 -19.30
C SER A 13 14.63 -39.30 -18.19
N ALA A 14 15.82 -38.81 -18.54
CA ALA A 14 16.76 -38.24 -17.57
C ALA A 14 16.18 -37.02 -16.82
N ARG A 15 15.12 -36.40 -17.34
CA ARG A 15 14.39 -35.28 -16.75
C ARG A 15 12.88 -35.51 -16.86
N PRO A 16 12.27 -36.30 -15.96
CA PRO A 16 10.82 -36.44 -15.90
C PRO A 16 10.19 -35.18 -15.32
N THR A 17 8.90 -34.97 -15.59
CA THR A 17 8.11 -33.90 -14.94
C THR A 17 7.20 -34.52 -13.89
N PHE A 18 7.22 -33.99 -12.68
CA PHE A 18 6.23 -34.34 -11.65
C PHE A 18 4.95 -33.53 -11.88
N ASN A 19 3.82 -34.22 -12.01
CA ASN A 19 2.50 -33.60 -12.03
C ASN A 19 1.88 -33.82 -10.65
N ALA A 20 1.67 -32.72 -9.92
CA ALA A 20 0.98 -32.72 -8.65
C ALA A 20 -0.50 -33.16 -8.84
N PRO A 21 -1.13 -33.75 -7.82
CA PRO A 21 -2.57 -34.02 -7.83
C PRO A 21 -3.37 -32.71 -7.87
N ASP A 22 -4.61 -32.76 -8.37
CA ASP A 22 -5.47 -31.56 -8.47
C ASP A 22 -5.91 -31.04 -7.09
N SER A 23 -5.94 -31.91 -6.08
CA SER A 23 -6.24 -31.57 -4.69
C SER A 23 -5.64 -32.60 -3.74
N VAL A 24 -5.38 -32.18 -2.50
CA VAL A 24 -5.01 -33.03 -1.35
C VAL A 24 -5.89 -32.62 -0.16
N SER A 25 -6.01 -33.45 0.88
CA SER A 25 -6.83 -33.15 2.08
C SER A 25 -5.96 -32.74 3.27
N GLY A 26 -4.82 -32.15 2.98
CA GLY A 26 -3.74 -31.78 3.89
C GLY A 26 -2.40 -31.85 3.16
N ASP A 27 -1.41 -31.07 3.63
CA ASP A 27 -0.04 -31.14 3.13
C ASP A 27 0.43 -32.59 3.08
N THR A 28 0.83 -33.02 1.89
CA THR A 28 1.11 -34.42 1.62
C THR A 28 2.44 -34.57 0.91
N ASP A 29 3.34 -35.32 1.53
CA ASP A 29 4.63 -35.67 0.94
C ASP A 29 4.52 -36.82 -0.06
N VAL A 30 5.02 -36.61 -1.28
CA VAL A 30 5.15 -37.62 -2.32
C VAL A 30 6.62 -37.97 -2.52
N THR A 31 6.98 -39.21 -2.21
CA THR A 31 8.33 -39.73 -2.52
C THR A 31 8.43 -40.14 -3.99
N VAL A 32 9.40 -39.57 -4.70
CA VAL A 32 9.80 -39.95 -6.05
C VAL A 32 11.08 -40.78 -5.95
N GLU A 33 11.07 -41.98 -6.53
CA GLU A 33 12.23 -42.87 -6.62
C GLU A 33 12.76 -42.93 -8.06
N LEU A 34 14.05 -42.64 -8.23
CA LEU A 34 14.80 -42.91 -9.44
C LEU A 34 15.49 -44.27 -9.31
N THR A 35 15.24 -45.17 -10.25
CA THR A 35 16.05 -46.39 -10.46
C THR A 35 16.82 -46.26 -11.76
N VAL A 36 18.13 -46.46 -11.72
CA VAL A 36 18.99 -46.58 -12.91
C VAL A 36 19.49 -48.01 -13.03
N THR A 37 19.54 -48.53 -14.26
CA THR A 37 20.02 -49.87 -14.58
C THR A 37 21.11 -49.76 -15.64
N ASP A 38 22.27 -50.37 -15.42
CA ASP A 38 23.31 -50.46 -16.45
C ASP A 38 23.01 -51.57 -17.47
N ASP A 39 23.87 -51.70 -18.49
CA ASP A 39 23.74 -52.70 -19.56
C ASP A 39 24.00 -54.13 -19.08
N ASP A 40 24.69 -54.29 -17.96
CA ASP A 40 24.91 -55.57 -17.27
C ASP A 40 23.74 -55.96 -16.33
N GLY A 41 22.74 -55.08 -16.19
CA GLY A 41 21.53 -55.30 -15.39
C GLY A 41 21.67 -54.97 -13.90
N ALA A 42 22.78 -54.36 -13.47
CA ALA A 42 22.94 -53.86 -12.10
C ALA A 42 22.13 -52.58 -11.92
N THR A 43 21.57 -52.37 -10.71
CA THR A 43 20.67 -51.25 -10.42
C THR A 43 21.15 -50.39 -9.25
N SER A 44 20.85 -49.09 -9.32
CA SER A 44 21.02 -48.15 -8.22
C SER A 44 19.76 -47.30 -8.06
N ARG A 45 19.45 -46.90 -6.81
CA ARG A 45 18.23 -46.15 -6.47
C ARG A 45 18.53 -44.87 -5.72
N ARG A 46 17.72 -43.84 -5.95
CA ARG A 46 17.74 -42.59 -5.18
C ARG A 46 16.32 -42.06 -5.00
N THR A 47 16.00 -41.55 -3.81
CA THR A 47 14.71 -40.93 -3.53
C THR A 47 14.83 -39.42 -3.36
N THR A 48 13.73 -38.72 -3.64
CA THR A 48 13.49 -37.33 -3.25
C THR A 48 12.05 -37.19 -2.77
N THR A 49 11.80 -36.24 -1.88
CA THR A 49 10.45 -35.91 -1.40
C THR A 49 9.96 -34.65 -2.11
N VAL A 50 8.71 -34.65 -2.55
CA VAL A 50 7.97 -33.48 -3.05
C VAL A 50 6.78 -33.26 -2.12
N THR A 51 6.75 -32.14 -1.41
CA THR A 51 5.61 -31.76 -0.58
C THR A 51 4.55 -31.11 -1.47
N VAL A 52 3.35 -31.70 -1.54
CA VAL A 52 2.17 -31.12 -2.18
C VAL A 52 1.35 -30.46 -1.09
N THR A 53 1.28 -29.13 -1.12
CA THR A 53 0.57 -28.36 -0.10
C THR A 53 -0.93 -28.39 -0.33
N ASP A 54 -1.70 -28.58 0.74
CA ASP A 54 -3.14 -28.33 0.70
C ASP A 54 -3.40 -26.84 0.85
N THR A 55 -4.21 -26.30 -0.06
CA THR A 55 -4.66 -24.91 0.03
C THR A 55 -5.97 -24.79 0.80
N ASP A 56 -6.55 -25.92 1.21
CA ASP A 56 -7.59 -26.14 2.22
C ASP A 56 -8.63 -25.02 2.34
N GLY A 57 -9.12 -24.51 1.20
CA GLY A 57 -10.26 -23.59 1.11
C GLY A 57 -10.23 -22.31 1.96
N THR A 58 -9.19 -22.02 2.72
CA THR A 58 -9.04 -20.74 3.42
C THR A 58 -8.77 -19.71 2.35
N PRO A 59 -9.64 -18.70 2.19
CA PRO A 59 -9.41 -17.67 1.19
C PRO A 59 -8.03 -17.04 1.44
N SER A 60 -7.21 -16.93 0.38
CA SER A 60 -5.98 -16.16 0.47
C SER A 60 -6.32 -14.72 0.86
N PRO A 61 -5.51 -14.09 1.74
CA PRO A 61 -5.79 -12.75 2.22
C PRO A 61 -5.88 -11.77 1.05
N SER A 62 -6.97 -11.00 1.04
CA SER A 62 -7.17 -9.94 0.06
C SER A 62 -6.44 -8.69 0.52
N VAL A 63 -5.70 -8.05 -0.40
CA VAL A 63 -4.96 -6.81 -0.10
C VAL A 63 -5.71 -5.63 -0.72
N SER A 64 -6.41 -4.84 0.09
CA SER A 64 -6.95 -3.54 -0.31
C SER A 64 -5.98 -2.45 0.11
N MET A 65 -5.62 -1.55 -0.81
CA MET A 65 -4.64 -0.51 -0.52
C MET A 65 -4.93 0.78 -1.27
N ARG A 66 -4.45 1.88 -0.69
CA ARG A 66 -4.39 3.20 -1.31
C ARG A 66 -3.05 3.86 -0.99
N VAL A 67 -2.59 4.68 -1.92
CA VAL A 67 -1.37 5.48 -1.80
C VAL A 67 -1.79 6.94 -1.96
N ASP A 68 -1.68 7.71 -0.88
CA ASP A 68 -1.93 9.15 -0.89
C ASP A 68 -0.58 9.86 -0.99
N ASP A 69 -0.36 10.55 -2.11
CA ASP A 69 0.90 11.23 -2.40
C ASP A 69 0.89 12.66 -1.89
N LEU A 70 1.54 12.90 -0.75
CA LEU A 70 1.67 14.20 -0.11
C LEU A 70 3.00 14.90 -0.44
N THR A 71 3.68 14.50 -1.52
CA THR A 71 5.03 14.94 -1.89
C THR A 71 5.21 16.46 -1.82
N ASP A 72 6.31 16.89 -1.19
CA ASP A 72 6.81 18.25 -1.31
C ASP A 72 7.84 18.31 -2.45
N ILE A 73 7.37 18.78 -3.61
CA ILE A 73 8.19 18.91 -4.82
C ILE A 73 9.32 19.92 -4.62
N GLN A 74 9.06 21.02 -3.90
CA GLN A 74 10.01 22.11 -3.75
C GLN A 74 11.25 21.66 -2.97
N THR A 75 11.06 20.87 -1.91
CA THR A 75 12.16 20.39 -1.07
C THR A 75 12.74 19.05 -1.52
N ASN A 76 12.27 18.52 -2.66
CA ASN A 76 12.61 17.19 -3.16
C ASN A 76 12.30 16.10 -2.12
N ASN A 77 11.13 16.13 -1.47
CA ASN A 77 10.75 15.16 -0.45
C ASN A 77 9.48 14.42 -0.88
N PRO A 78 9.60 13.24 -1.54
CA PRO A 78 8.47 12.35 -1.69
C PRO A 78 7.84 12.04 -0.33
N ASP A 79 6.52 12.00 -0.26
CA ASP A 79 5.81 11.79 1.00
C ASP A 79 4.55 10.96 0.77
N PHE A 80 4.67 9.64 0.81
CA PHE A 80 3.55 8.74 0.57
C PHE A 80 2.93 8.28 1.88
N VAL A 81 1.61 8.36 2.00
CA VAL A 81 0.85 7.61 3.00
C VAL A 81 0.24 6.39 2.34
N VAL A 82 0.73 5.21 2.71
CA VAL A 82 0.23 3.92 2.21
C VAL A 82 -0.71 3.34 3.26
N SER A 83 -2.02 3.39 2.99
CA SER A 83 -3.02 2.75 3.84
C SER A 83 -3.46 1.42 3.26
N TYR A 84 -3.77 0.47 4.13
CA TYR A 84 -4.13 -0.88 3.74
C TYR A 84 -5.17 -1.50 4.67
N ASP A 85 -5.89 -2.46 4.11
CA ASP A 85 -6.80 -3.36 4.81
C ASP A 85 -6.63 -4.77 4.24
N ILE A 86 -6.19 -5.70 5.08
CA ILE A 86 -5.98 -7.10 4.73
C ILE A 86 -7.20 -7.91 5.18
N GLY A 87 -8.01 -8.33 4.22
CA GLY A 87 -9.16 -9.20 4.46
C GLY A 87 -8.73 -10.66 4.62
N ASP A 88 -9.62 -11.47 5.19
CA ASP A 88 -9.49 -12.94 5.23
C ASP A 88 -8.21 -13.46 5.89
N THR A 89 -7.66 -12.72 6.87
CA THR A 89 -6.52 -13.19 7.66
C THR A 89 -6.90 -14.35 8.58
N ASN A 90 -5.91 -15.17 8.96
CA ASN A 90 -6.10 -16.28 9.88
C ASN A 90 -4.98 -16.30 10.95
N ALA A 91 -4.93 -17.37 11.76
CA ALA A 91 -3.99 -17.47 12.88
C ALA A 91 -2.50 -17.53 12.45
N SER A 92 -2.21 -17.79 11.18
CA SER A 92 -0.85 -17.75 10.62
C SER A 92 -0.43 -16.35 10.19
N PHE A 93 -1.31 -15.35 10.11
CA PHE A 93 -0.93 -13.97 9.80
C PHE A 93 0.07 -13.45 10.84
N GLU A 94 1.24 -13.01 10.37
CA GLU A 94 2.31 -12.50 11.22
C GLU A 94 2.41 -10.98 11.12
N ARG A 95 2.48 -10.44 9.90
CA ARG A 95 2.60 -8.99 9.66
C ARG A 95 2.30 -8.59 8.22
N VAL A 96 2.15 -7.29 8.02
CA VAL A 96 2.23 -6.62 6.73
C VAL A 96 3.60 -5.98 6.58
N GLU A 97 4.26 -6.24 5.45
CA GLU A 97 5.46 -5.53 5.02
C GLU A 97 5.10 -4.57 3.88
N VAL A 98 5.48 -3.31 4.03
CA VAL A 98 5.22 -2.28 3.02
C VAL A 98 6.55 -1.72 2.52
N ARG A 99 6.71 -1.67 1.20
CA ARG A 99 7.87 -1.11 0.51
C ARG A 99 7.42 -0.02 -0.44
N ALA A 100 8.24 1.01 -0.59
CA ALA A 100 8.12 1.99 -1.66
C ALA A 100 9.50 2.18 -2.26
N ASP A 101 9.71 1.73 -3.49
CA ASP A 101 11.02 1.74 -4.16
C ASP A 101 10.94 2.55 -5.46
N SER A 102 11.83 3.51 -5.65
CA SER A 102 11.93 4.23 -6.92
C SER A 102 12.40 3.29 -8.02
N THR A 103 11.69 3.29 -9.15
CA THR A 103 12.05 2.52 -10.35
C THR A 103 13.17 3.18 -11.17
N GLU A 104 13.50 4.43 -10.84
CA GLU A 104 14.43 5.28 -11.61
C GLU A 104 15.69 5.63 -10.82
N GLY A 105 15.69 5.39 -9.50
CA GLY A 105 16.75 5.80 -8.61
C GLY A 105 16.92 4.86 -7.42
N SER A 106 17.58 5.34 -6.37
CA SER A 106 17.82 4.58 -5.14
C SER A 106 16.96 5.05 -3.97
N ALA A 107 15.96 5.92 -4.21
CA ALA A 107 15.04 6.36 -3.16
C ALA A 107 14.16 5.17 -2.78
N SER A 108 14.12 4.82 -1.50
CA SER A 108 13.29 3.74 -1.03
C SER A 108 12.84 3.91 0.43
N GLY A 109 11.80 3.16 0.80
CA GLY A 109 11.27 3.06 2.15
C GLY A 109 10.78 1.63 2.44
N PHE A 110 10.91 1.21 3.70
CA PHE A 110 10.43 -0.08 4.18
C PHE A 110 9.83 0.08 5.58
N ALA A 111 8.68 -0.55 5.80
CA ALA A 111 8.03 -0.61 7.09
C ALA A 111 7.37 -1.96 7.30
N GLN A 112 7.21 -2.36 8.56
CA GLN A 112 6.45 -3.53 8.97
C GLN A 112 5.35 -3.10 9.93
N GLN A 113 4.21 -3.78 9.89
CA GLN A 113 3.08 -3.57 10.77
C GLN A 113 2.51 -4.91 11.21
N SER A 114 2.32 -5.12 12.50
CA SER A 114 1.74 -6.36 13.03
C SER A 114 0.21 -6.38 12.98
N THR A 115 -0.42 -5.31 12.49
CA THR A 115 -1.87 -5.22 12.33
C THR A 115 -2.26 -5.48 10.88
N SER A 116 -3.42 -6.08 10.67
CA SER A 116 -3.96 -6.34 9.32
C SER A 116 -4.55 -5.09 8.66
N ARG A 117 -4.64 -3.97 9.39
CA ARG A 117 -5.17 -2.71 8.90
C ARG A 117 -4.40 -1.54 9.52
N GLY A 118 -4.21 -0.48 8.74
CA GLY A 118 -3.56 0.75 9.19
C GLY A 118 -2.92 1.52 8.03
N SER A 119 -1.90 2.30 8.35
CA SER A 119 -1.08 2.98 7.34
C SER A 119 0.38 3.12 7.74
N VAL A 120 1.23 3.36 6.75
CA VAL A 120 2.64 3.73 6.92
C VAL A 120 2.94 4.99 6.10
N ARG A 121 3.87 5.82 6.56
CA ARG A 121 4.31 7.04 5.85
C ARG A 121 5.75 6.90 5.41
N PHE A 122 6.03 7.14 4.13
CA PHE A 122 7.38 7.08 3.57
C PHE A 122 7.85 8.45 3.10
N GLN A 123 8.98 8.87 3.65
CA GLN A 123 9.67 10.11 3.30
C GLN A 123 11.14 9.79 2.96
N PRO A 124 11.44 9.24 1.76
CA PRO A 124 12.80 8.85 1.39
C PRO A 124 13.77 10.05 1.28
N GLY A 125 13.26 11.28 1.35
CA GLY A 125 14.06 12.53 1.37
C GLY A 125 14.61 12.97 0.01
N TYR A 126 14.40 12.19 -1.05
CA TYR A 126 14.70 12.52 -2.44
C TYR A 126 13.89 11.64 -3.39
N GLY A 127 13.75 12.07 -4.64
CA GLY A 127 13.12 11.27 -5.71
C GLY A 127 11.82 11.86 -6.23
N VAL A 128 11.57 13.17 -6.06
CA VAL A 128 10.37 13.79 -6.63
C VAL A 128 10.32 13.62 -8.14
N ARG A 129 9.11 13.48 -8.68
CA ARG A 129 8.80 13.16 -10.08
C ARG A 129 9.29 11.79 -10.57
N GLN A 130 9.88 10.98 -9.71
CA GLN A 130 10.20 9.59 -10.05
C GLN A 130 8.96 8.72 -9.80
N THR A 131 8.88 7.62 -10.55
CA THR A 131 7.88 6.57 -10.33
C THR A 131 8.36 5.63 -9.24
N PHE A 132 7.54 5.45 -8.21
CA PHE A 132 7.74 4.48 -7.13
C PHE A 132 6.85 3.26 -7.34
N GLU A 133 7.41 2.07 -7.18
CA GLU A 133 6.67 0.84 -6.95
C GLU A 133 6.38 0.71 -5.44
N VAL A 134 5.10 0.73 -5.08
CA VAL A 134 4.63 0.53 -3.72
C VAL A 134 4.09 -0.89 -3.60
N THR A 135 4.76 -1.71 -2.79
CA THR A 135 4.43 -3.13 -2.60
C THR A 135 4.00 -3.39 -1.17
N ILE A 136 2.90 -4.12 -1.02
CA ILE A 136 2.44 -4.70 0.23
C ILE A 136 2.58 -6.21 0.13
N ASP A 137 3.39 -6.78 1.02
CA ASP A 137 3.49 -8.22 1.22
C ASP A 137 2.82 -8.60 2.56
N VAL A 138 1.94 -9.59 2.51
CA VAL A 138 1.28 -10.17 3.68
C VAL A 138 2.08 -11.40 4.07
N ILE A 139 2.68 -11.36 5.26
CA ILE A 139 3.58 -12.41 5.76
C ILE A 139 2.82 -13.32 6.72
N TYR A 140 2.92 -14.62 6.47
CA TYR A 140 2.37 -15.66 7.31
C TYR A 140 3.50 -16.52 7.88
N ASP A 141 3.31 -17.08 9.08
CA ASP A 141 4.18 -18.11 9.65
C ASP A 141 3.62 -19.51 9.35
N GLY A 142 4.50 -20.37 8.84
CA GLY A 142 4.17 -21.73 8.42
C GLY A 142 5.16 -22.77 8.95
N PRO A 143 4.93 -24.07 8.68
CA PRO A 143 5.78 -25.15 9.20
C PRO A 143 7.27 -25.06 8.82
N ASN A 144 7.57 -24.34 7.73
CA ASN A 144 8.93 -24.15 7.20
C ASN A 144 9.48 -22.72 7.45
N GLY A 145 8.83 -21.96 8.33
CA GLY A 145 9.11 -20.56 8.62
C GLY A 145 8.19 -19.59 7.88
N GLU A 146 8.51 -18.29 8.01
CA GLU A 146 7.73 -17.22 7.40
C GLU A 146 7.77 -17.25 5.87
N TYR A 147 6.65 -16.89 5.25
CA TYR A 147 6.53 -16.77 3.80
C TYR A 147 5.54 -15.67 3.40
N VAL A 148 5.65 -15.19 2.16
CA VAL A 148 4.70 -14.21 1.59
C VAL A 148 3.47 -14.98 1.11
N GLU A 149 2.35 -14.80 1.80
CA GLU A 149 1.07 -15.43 1.44
C GLU A 149 0.36 -14.67 0.31
N SER A 150 0.41 -13.33 0.35
CA SER A 150 -0.20 -12.48 -0.66
C SER A 150 0.65 -11.24 -0.88
N SER A 151 0.67 -10.73 -2.11
CA SER A 151 1.44 -9.55 -2.47
C SER A 151 0.64 -8.68 -3.43
N ARG A 152 0.73 -7.36 -3.25
CA ARG A 152 0.13 -6.38 -4.14
C ARG A 152 1.10 -5.24 -4.39
N THR A 153 1.36 -4.96 -5.66
CA THR A 153 2.18 -3.83 -6.10
C THR A 153 1.34 -2.85 -6.92
N VAL A 154 1.49 -1.57 -6.64
CA VAL A 154 0.98 -0.46 -7.45
C VAL A 154 2.12 0.52 -7.74
N THR A 155 1.93 1.40 -8.71
CA THR A 155 2.87 2.50 -8.96
C THR A 155 2.24 3.85 -8.66
N ASP A 156 3.07 4.79 -8.21
CA ASP A 156 2.71 6.20 -8.10
C ASP A 156 3.91 7.08 -8.47
N VAL A 157 3.64 8.26 -9.01
CA VAL A 157 4.69 9.26 -9.29
C VAL A 157 4.72 10.22 -8.12
N ALA A 158 5.91 10.52 -7.57
CA ALA A 158 6.06 11.48 -6.48
C ALA A 158 5.88 12.93 -6.97
N ASP A 159 4.66 13.31 -7.34
CA ASP A 159 4.31 14.59 -7.96
C ASP A 159 3.18 15.35 -7.25
N ALA A 160 2.91 14.97 -5.99
CA ALA A 160 1.88 15.53 -5.13
C ALA A 160 0.46 15.26 -5.63
N ARG A 161 0.27 14.29 -6.54
CA ARG A 161 -1.04 13.84 -7.01
C ARG A 161 -1.20 12.36 -6.72
N ASN A 162 -2.39 11.98 -6.26
CA ASN A 162 -2.68 10.58 -5.98
C ASN A 162 -2.79 9.81 -7.30
N ARG A 163 -2.24 8.60 -7.33
CA ARG A 163 -2.54 7.63 -8.38
C ARG A 163 -4.04 7.39 -8.58
N ASN A 164 -4.39 7.01 -9.80
CA ASN A 164 -5.72 6.48 -10.11
C ASN A 164 -5.91 5.08 -9.52
N GLY A 165 -7.12 4.78 -9.04
CA GLY A 165 -7.50 3.44 -8.58
C GLY A 165 -7.10 3.13 -7.14
N ASN A 166 -7.01 4.14 -6.27
CA ASN A 166 -6.95 3.94 -4.81
C ASN A 166 -8.21 3.18 -4.37
N ALA A 167 -8.03 2.17 -3.51
CA ALA A 167 -9.17 1.49 -2.93
C ALA A 167 -9.90 2.42 -1.96
N ASP A 168 -11.22 2.29 -1.91
CA ASP A 168 -12.00 2.78 -0.79
C ASP A 168 -11.78 1.83 0.39
N LEU A 169 -11.19 2.35 1.46
CA LEU A 169 -10.93 1.58 2.67
C LEU A 169 -11.99 1.85 3.75
N SER A 170 -13.02 2.64 3.48
CA SER A 170 -14.09 2.88 4.44
C SER A 170 -14.80 1.59 4.85
N LEU A 171 -15.06 1.46 6.14
CA LEU A 171 -15.89 0.42 6.72
C LEU A 171 -17.23 1.03 7.14
N GLY A 172 -18.23 0.19 7.40
CA GLY A 172 -19.54 0.68 7.86
C GLY A 172 -19.49 1.46 9.19
N SER A 173 -18.41 1.32 9.96
CA SER A 173 -18.15 2.06 11.20
C SER A 173 -17.26 3.29 11.01
N SER A 174 -16.63 3.47 9.85
CA SER A 174 -15.68 4.56 9.60
C SER A 174 -16.37 5.92 9.63
N ALA A 175 -15.69 6.90 10.22
CA ALA A 175 -16.07 8.30 10.04
C ALA A 175 -15.81 8.76 8.60
N SER A 176 -16.57 9.75 8.15
CA SER A 176 -16.56 10.33 6.81
C SER A 176 -16.59 11.86 6.88
N ILE A 177 -16.24 12.53 5.79
CA ILE A 177 -16.32 13.98 5.67
C ILE A 177 -17.78 14.36 5.41
N ASP A 178 -18.41 15.06 6.36
CA ASP A 178 -19.76 15.60 6.16
C ASP A 178 -19.71 16.96 5.44
N ALA A 179 -18.68 17.76 5.75
CA ALA A 179 -18.43 19.04 5.10
C ALA A 179 -16.93 19.35 5.07
N PHE A 180 -16.48 19.94 3.96
CA PHE A 180 -15.14 20.51 3.82
C PHE A 180 -15.20 21.68 2.82
N ASP A 181 -15.13 22.89 3.35
CA ASP A 181 -15.20 24.14 2.59
C ASP A 181 -13.85 24.86 2.71
N VAL A 182 -13.25 25.21 1.57
CA VAL A 182 -11.94 25.87 1.52
C VAL A 182 -12.09 27.28 0.96
N GLU A 183 -11.32 28.22 1.50
CA GLU A 183 -11.21 29.61 1.03
C GLU A 183 -9.75 29.89 0.66
N ASP A 184 -9.51 30.33 -0.57
CA ASP A 184 -8.26 30.93 -1.02
C ASP A 184 -8.23 32.42 -0.65
N ARG A 185 -7.33 32.76 0.26
CA ARG A 185 -7.11 34.11 0.77
C ARG A 185 -5.75 34.65 0.34
N THR A 186 -5.15 34.05 -0.68
CA THR A 186 -3.80 34.33 -1.15
C THR A 186 -3.62 35.81 -1.51
N ASN A 187 -2.55 36.40 -0.99
CA ASN A 187 -2.14 37.76 -1.33
C ASN A 187 -1.02 37.72 -2.37
N THR A 188 -1.41 37.75 -3.64
CA THR A 188 -0.50 37.72 -4.79
C THR A 188 0.55 38.83 -4.78
N ARG A 189 0.24 40.01 -4.22
CA ARG A 189 1.21 41.12 -4.12
C ARG A 189 2.33 40.85 -3.12
N ARG A 190 2.10 40.00 -2.13
CA ARG A 190 3.07 39.62 -1.09
C ARG A 190 3.71 38.25 -1.33
N ASN A 191 3.33 37.59 -2.42
CA ASN A 191 3.64 36.19 -2.67
C ASN A 191 3.20 35.30 -1.48
N GLU A 192 2.07 35.62 -0.85
CA GLU A 192 1.63 35.01 0.40
C GLU A 192 0.46 34.06 0.14
N VAL A 193 0.76 32.78 -0.04
CA VAL A 193 -0.25 31.72 -0.16
C VAL A 193 -0.98 31.57 1.16
N TRP A 194 -2.31 31.54 1.11
CA TRP A 194 -3.14 31.40 2.28
C TRP A 194 -4.42 30.62 1.98
N TYR A 195 -4.46 29.35 2.40
CA TYR A 195 -5.69 28.56 2.40
C TYR A 195 -6.23 28.41 3.80
N ARG A 196 -7.54 28.60 3.93
CA ARG A 196 -8.31 28.40 5.17
C ARG A 196 -9.45 27.43 4.88
N ALA A 197 -9.88 26.67 5.89
CA ALA A 197 -11.03 25.79 5.75
C ALA A 197 -11.98 25.80 6.95
N ASP A 198 -13.20 25.37 6.67
CA ASP A 198 -14.17 24.85 7.64
C ASP A 198 -14.33 23.34 7.35
N TYR A 199 -14.42 22.50 8.38
CA TYR A 199 -14.67 21.07 8.19
C TYR A 199 -15.50 20.47 9.32
N ASP A 200 -16.27 19.43 8.97
CA ASP A 200 -17.00 18.57 9.89
C ASP A 200 -16.88 17.11 9.45
N VAL A 201 -16.53 16.26 10.41
CA VAL A 201 -16.33 14.82 10.21
C VAL A 201 -17.37 14.08 11.06
N SER A 202 -18.07 13.15 10.41
CA SER A 202 -19.16 12.39 10.98
C SER A 202 -18.73 11.56 12.20
N SER A 203 -19.71 11.05 12.94
CA SER A 203 -19.45 10.06 14.00
C SER A 203 -18.96 8.73 13.41
N GLY A 204 -18.13 8.00 14.16
CA GLY A 204 -17.59 6.71 13.71
C GLY A 204 -16.13 6.55 14.13
N ASP A 205 -15.48 5.49 13.67
CA ASP A 205 -14.08 5.20 13.90
C ASP A 205 -13.23 6.32 13.31
N PHE A 206 -12.41 6.93 14.16
CA PHE A 206 -11.67 8.15 13.85
C PHE A 206 -10.48 8.29 14.79
N ASN A 207 -9.35 8.65 14.21
CA ASN A 207 -8.16 9.03 14.93
C ASN A 207 -7.86 10.52 14.78
N ARG A 208 -7.84 11.00 13.53
CA ARG A 208 -7.45 12.37 13.18
C ARG A 208 -7.87 12.72 11.76
N VAL A 209 -7.78 14.01 11.45
CA VAL A 209 -7.70 14.50 10.08
C VAL A 209 -6.27 14.96 9.76
N GLU A 210 -5.90 14.96 8.48
CA GLU A 210 -4.71 15.61 7.96
C GLU A 210 -5.10 16.61 6.88
N LEU A 211 -4.92 17.90 7.18
CA LEU A 211 -5.15 18.99 6.23
C LEU A 211 -3.91 19.21 5.39
N VAL A 212 -4.08 19.37 4.08
CA VAL A 212 -2.98 19.49 3.13
C VAL A 212 -3.16 20.69 2.22
N ALA A 213 -2.06 21.38 1.93
CA ALA A 213 -1.95 22.30 0.80
C ALA A 213 -0.61 22.04 0.14
N LEU A 214 -0.64 21.39 -1.03
CA LEU A 214 0.54 20.87 -1.71
C LEU A 214 0.76 21.63 -3.01
N ASN A 215 1.94 22.23 -3.16
CA ASN A 215 2.30 22.94 -4.39
C ASN A 215 2.65 21.94 -5.50
N LEU A 216 2.00 22.06 -6.66
CA LEU A 216 2.05 21.04 -7.72
C LEU A 216 3.18 21.24 -8.74
N ASN A 217 3.93 22.35 -8.65
CA ASN A 217 5.00 22.65 -9.60
C ASN A 217 6.39 22.82 -8.95
N GLY A 218 6.46 22.80 -7.61
CA GLY A 218 7.68 23.00 -6.83
C GLY A 218 8.10 24.46 -6.67
N ASN A 219 7.21 25.42 -6.97
CA ASN A 219 7.45 26.86 -6.86
C ASN A 219 6.56 27.51 -5.79
N GLY A 220 6.39 26.82 -4.67
CA GLY A 220 5.62 27.31 -3.54
C GLY A 220 5.75 26.41 -2.32
N ALA A 221 5.46 26.99 -1.15
CA ALA A 221 5.52 26.25 0.09
C ALA A 221 4.39 25.22 0.15
N THR A 222 4.71 24.01 0.60
CA THR A 222 3.75 22.95 0.90
C THR A 222 3.55 22.81 2.41
N THR A 223 2.40 22.31 2.84
CA THR A 223 2.17 21.92 4.24
C THR A 223 1.22 20.73 4.37
N THR A 224 1.46 19.95 5.43
CA THR A 224 0.55 18.92 5.93
C THR A 224 0.38 19.12 7.44
N THR A 225 -0.84 19.12 7.96
CA THR A 225 -1.13 19.39 9.37
C THR A 225 -2.15 18.40 9.91
N GLN A 226 -1.77 17.67 10.96
CA GLN A 226 -2.64 16.72 11.63
C GLN A 226 -3.45 17.36 12.76
N ARG A 227 -4.70 16.94 12.91
CA ARG A 227 -5.62 17.42 13.97
C ARG A 227 -6.50 16.29 14.48
N THR A 228 -6.73 16.25 15.79
CA THR A 228 -7.59 15.24 16.44
C THR A 228 -9.01 15.74 16.70
N ASP A 229 -9.29 17.01 16.41
CA ASP A 229 -10.63 17.58 16.40
C ASP A 229 -11.38 17.20 15.11
N ARG A 230 -12.63 16.71 15.27
CA ARG A 230 -13.51 16.32 14.17
C ARG A 230 -14.11 17.48 13.40
N SER A 231 -14.19 18.66 14.02
CA SER A 231 -14.74 19.83 13.37
C SER A 231 -14.06 21.11 13.79
N ARG A 232 -13.88 22.01 12.83
CA ARG A 232 -13.32 23.35 13.00
C ARG A 232 -13.91 24.31 12.00
N ASN A 233 -13.93 25.56 12.42
CA ASN A 233 -14.15 26.68 11.52
C ASN A 233 -12.90 27.56 11.49
N ASN A 234 -12.65 28.17 10.34
CA ASN A 234 -11.62 29.15 10.05
C ASN A 234 -10.22 28.66 10.37
N VAL A 235 -9.95 27.39 10.07
CA VAL A 235 -8.63 26.80 10.30
C VAL A 235 -7.70 27.16 9.15
N ASP A 236 -6.58 27.82 9.46
CA ASP A 236 -5.54 28.05 8.47
C ASP A 236 -4.86 26.71 8.16
N ILE A 237 -4.93 26.30 6.89
CA ILE A 237 -4.21 25.13 6.36
C ILE A 237 -2.76 25.56 6.14
N ILE A 238 -2.56 26.64 5.38
CA ILE A 238 -1.26 27.26 5.10
C ILE A 238 -1.37 28.77 5.16
N GLU A 239 -0.34 29.45 5.67
CA GLU A 239 -0.13 30.90 5.55
C GLU A 239 1.39 31.12 5.42
N ARG A 240 1.89 31.32 4.19
CA ARG A 240 3.34 31.37 3.89
C ARG A 240 3.62 32.38 2.78
N ARG A 241 4.75 33.09 2.88
CA ARG A 241 5.23 34.03 1.85
C ARG A 241 5.99 33.35 0.72
N ASP A 242 5.46 32.26 0.20
CA ASP A 242 6.07 31.49 -0.88
C ASP A 242 5.01 30.69 -1.66
N GLY A 243 4.78 31.07 -2.92
CA GLY A 243 3.96 30.30 -3.84
C GLY A 243 2.57 30.87 -4.10
N ALA A 244 2.42 32.19 -4.22
CA ALA A 244 1.22 32.74 -4.84
C ALA A 244 1.27 32.56 -6.38
N GLN A 245 0.10 32.53 -7.01
CA GLN A 245 -0.11 32.34 -8.45
C GLN A 245 0.44 31.00 -8.99
N THR A 246 0.46 29.96 -8.15
CA THR A 246 0.85 28.60 -8.54
C THR A 246 -0.26 27.62 -8.22
N ASP A 247 -0.25 26.47 -8.89
CA ASP A 247 -1.24 25.42 -8.69
C ASP A 247 -1.00 24.66 -7.37
N TYR A 248 -2.07 24.45 -6.61
CA TYR A 248 -2.11 23.66 -5.40
C TYR A 248 -3.15 22.56 -5.49
N ARG A 249 -2.88 21.47 -4.78
CA ARG A 249 -3.92 20.55 -4.31
C ARG A 249 -4.14 20.81 -2.82
N VAL A 250 -5.35 21.23 -2.47
CA VAL A 250 -5.76 21.54 -1.10
C VAL A 250 -6.79 20.51 -0.65
N GLY A 251 -6.71 20.00 0.57
CA GLY A 251 -7.60 18.93 0.98
C GLY A 251 -7.54 18.52 2.43
N ILE A 252 -8.31 17.48 2.72
CA ILE A 252 -8.43 16.82 4.02
C ILE A 252 -8.44 15.30 3.81
N LEU A 253 -7.66 14.59 4.62
CA LEU A 253 -7.70 13.14 4.75
C LEU A 253 -8.27 12.79 6.13
N VAL A 254 -9.18 11.81 6.20
CA VAL A 254 -9.72 11.28 7.47
C VAL A 254 -9.12 9.91 7.74
N TYR A 255 -8.56 9.75 8.95
CA TYR A 255 -8.00 8.49 9.43
C TYR A 255 -8.93 7.85 10.44
N ASP A 256 -9.19 6.55 10.30
CA ASP A 256 -9.91 5.77 11.31
C ASP A 256 -9.04 5.49 12.54
N ASP A 257 -9.59 4.81 13.55
CA ASP A 257 -8.91 4.49 14.80
C ASP A 257 -7.71 3.52 14.64
N THR A 258 -7.70 2.69 13.59
CA THR A 258 -6.55 1.87 13.17
C THR A 258 -5.44 2.69 12.51
N GLY A 259 -5.77 3.91 12.07
CA GLY A 259 -4.87 4.81 11.36
C GLY A 259 -4.85 4.60 9.86
N ALA A 260 -5.83 3.92 9.26
CA ALA A 260 -6.00 3.85 7.80
C ALA A 260 -6.74 5.11 7.29
N VAL A 261 -6.38 5.62 6.11
CA VAL A 261 -7.14 6.71 5.45
C VAL A 261 -8.44 6.13 4.90
N VAL A 262 -9.57 6.59 5.44
CA VAL A 262 -10.91 6.07 5.10
C VAL A 262 -11.73 7.02 4.26
N ASP A 263 -11.39 8.31 4.28
CA ASP A 263 -12.06 9.30 3.43
C ASP A 263 -11.07 10.40 3.04
N ILE A 264 -11.31 11.02 1.88
CA ILE A 264 -10.49 12.10 1.36
C ILE A 264 -11.34 13.05 0.52
N GLN A 265 -11.12 14.34 0.70
CA GLN A 265 -11.63 15.36 -0.21
C GLN A 265 -10.52 16.33 -0.55
N THR A 266 -10.33 16.60 -1.85
CA THR A 266 -9.32 17.53 -2.36
C THR A 266 -9.90 18.39 -3.46
N VAL A 267 -9.37 19.60 -3.61
CA VAL A 267 -9.62 20.51 -4.72
C VAL A 267 -8.29 21.01 -5.27
N ASP A 268 -8.21 21.11 -6.60
CA ASP A 268 -7.11 21.77 -7.28
C ASP A 268 -7.48 23.24 -7.47
N ASP A 269 -6.56 24.13 -7.11
CA ASP A 269 -6.77 25.57 -7.16
C ASP A 269 -5.49 26.32 -7.54
N VAL A 270 -5.63 27.51 -8.15
CA VAL A 270 -4.52 28.43 -8.37
C VAL A 270 -4.54 29.43 -7.23
N ALA A 271 -3.48 29.48 -6.42
CA ALA A 271 -3.38 30.36 -5.26
C ALA A 271 -3.33 31.85 -5.66
N ASP A 272 -4.45 32.44 -6.04
CA ASP A 272 -4.57 33.79 -6.58
C ASP A 272 -5.48 34.72 -5.76
N GLY A 273 -6.05 34.18 -4.68
CA GLY A 273 -6.96 34.84 -3.76
C GLY A 273 -8.43 34.76 -4.18
N ASN A 274 -8.77 33.87 -5.12
CA ASN A 274 -10.13 33.59 -5.54
C ASN A 274 -10.36 32.08 -5.56
N GLY A 275 -11.57 31.64 -5.17
CA GLY A 275 -11.87 30.22 -5.05
C GLY A 275 -11.32 29.63 -3.75
N PRO A 276 -11.07 28.30 -3.68
CA PRO A 276 -11.44 27.32 -4.71
C PRO A 276 -12.93 27.38 -5.11
#